data_AF-A0A529NVT2-F1
#
_entry.id   AF-A0A529NVT2-F1
#
_cell.length_a   1.000
_cell.length_b   1.000
_cell.length_c   1.000
_cell.angle_alpha   90.00
_cell.angle_beta   90.00
_cell.angle_gamma   90.00
#
_symmetry.space_group_name_H-M   'P 1'
#
loop_
_entity.id
_entity.type
_entity.pdbx_description
1 polymer ?
#
loop_
_entity_poly.entity_id
_entity_poly.type
_entity_poly.pdbx_seq_one_letter_code
_entity_poly.pdbx_strand_id
1 'polypeptide(L)'
;MTLFAAARLPREILFGKGQRHVLPAVAAKFGRRAFVCTDERFAATSQLAEILAGLHNAAIETLVYDRTLPDVPRDSVAACI
;
A
#
# COMPACT_ATOMS: atom_id res chain seq x y z
N MET A 1 -11.23 35.63 -11.76
CA MET A 1 -11.77 34.26 -11.91
C MET A 1 -11.19 33.41 -10.79
N THR A 2 -11.95 33.16 -9.73
CA THR A 2 -11.56 32.20 -8.68
C THR A 2 -11.71 30.81 -9.24
N LEU A 3 -10.60 30.19 -9.64
CA LEU A 3 -10.57 28.77 -9.99
C LEU A 3 -10.76 27.99 -8.67
N PHE A 4 -11.98 27.53 -8.39
CA PHE A 4 -12.19 26.44 -7.45
C PHE A 4 -11.67 25.17 -8.12
N ALA A 5 -10.38 24.90 -7.98
CA ALA A 5 -9.87 23.56 -8.26
C ALA A 5 -10.48 22.63 -7.20
N ALA A 6 -11.34 21.70 -7.61
CA ALA A 6 -11.76 20.62 -6.73
C ALA A 6 -10.51 19.79 -6.41
N ALA A 7 -9.98 19.92 -5.19
CA ALA A 7 -8.89 19.09 -4.73
C ALA A 7 -9.37 17.63 -4.75
N ARG A 8 -8.78 16.80 -5.62
CA ARG A 8 -9.07 15.36 -5.65
C ARG A 8 -8.33 14.71 -4.48
N LEU A 9 -8.88 14.87 -3.29
CA LEU A 9 -8.33 14.32 -2.06
C LEU A 9 -8.64 12.82 -1.94
N PRO A 10 -7.80 12.06 -1.22
CA PRO A 10 -8.16 10.73 -0.75
C PRO A 10 -9.47 10.79 0.07
N ARG A 11 -10.26 9.72 0.01
CA ARG A 11 -11.50 9.61 0.80
C ARG A 11 -11.24 9.57 2.31
N GLU A 12 -10.07 9.11 2.72
CA GLU A 12 -9.67 8.91 4.10
C GLU A 12 -8.14 9.09 4.22
N ILE A 13 -7.68 9.77 5.28
CA ILE A 13 -6.26 9.91 5.64
C ILE A 13 -6.12 9.46 7.09
N LEU A 14 -5.36 8.39 7.33
CA LEU A 14 -5.11 7.85 8.66
C LEU A 14 -3.67 8.15 9.06
N PHE A 15 -3.48 8.99 10.07
CA PHE A 15 -2.16 9.46 10.50
C PHE A 15 -2.00 9.41 12.02
N GLY A 16 -0.77 9.19 12.48
CA GLY A 16 -0.41 9.08 13.89
C GLY A 16 0.44 7.84 14.18
N LYS A 17 1.13 7.86 15.32
CA LYS A 17 1.96 6.73 15.76
C LYS A 17 1.11 5.47 15.86
N GLY A 18 1.52 4.41 15.16
CA GLY A 18 0.84 3.11 15.21
C GLY A 18 -0.36 2.97 14.26
N GLN A 19 -0.72 3.99 13.46
CA GLN A 19 -1.85 3.88 12.54
C GLN A 19 -1.68 2.77 11.48
N ARG A 20 -0.44 2.33 11.18
CA ARG A 20 -0.20 1.20 10.25
C ARG A 20 -0.98 -0.07 10.62
N HIS A 21 -1.29 -0.29 11.90
CA HIS A 21 -2.05 -1.47 12.35
C HIS A 21 -3.52 -1.46 11.90
N VAL A 22 -4.04 -0.32 11.43
CA VAL A 22 -5.40 -0.21 10.88
C VAL A 22 -5.51 -0.79 9.46
N LEU A 23 -4.37 -0.97 8.77
CA LEU A 23 -4.33 -1.35 7.36
C LEU A 23 -5.16 -2.60 7.04
N PRO A 24 -5.16 -3.69 7.84
CA PRO A 24 -5.99 -4.86 7.55
C PRO A 24 -7.50 -4.55 7.57
N ALA A 25 -7.95 -3.72 8.52
CA ALA A 25 -9.34 -3.31 8.60
C ALA A 25 -9.76 -2.41 7.42
N VAL A 26 -8.85 -1.58 6.92
CA VAL A 26 -9.09 -0.75 5.73
C VAL A 26 -9.10 -1.60 4.47
N ALA A 27 -8.10 -2.47 4.28
CA ALA A 27 -7.99 -3.33 3.10
C ALA A 27 -9.18 -4.30 2.95
N ALA A 28 -9.69 -4.82 4.08
CA ALA A 28 -10.86 -5.70 4.09
C ALA A 28 -12.13 -5.06 3.50
N LYS A 29 -12.23 -3.72 3.48
CA LYS A 29 -13.34 -2.99 2.84
C LYS A 29 -13.32 -3.12 1.31
N PHE A 30 -12.18 -3.47 0.71
CA PHE A 30 -11.98 -3.52 -0.74
C PHE A 30 -11.91 -4.95 -1.31
N GLY A 31 -11.71 -5.97 -0.46
CA GLY A 31 -11.71 -7.36 -0.89
C GLY A 31 -10.85 -8.28 -0.03
N ARG A 32 -10.51 -9.44 -0.60
CA ARG A 32 -9.75 -10.52 0.06
C ARG A 32 -8.41 -10.83 -0.61
N ARG A 33 -8.02 -10.07 -1.63
CA ARG A 33 -6.76 -10.23 -2.34
C ARG A 33 -6.14 -8.85 -2.49
N ALA A 34 -4.86 -8.73 -2.15
CA ALA A 34 -4.10 -7.50 -2.25
C ALA A 34 -2.78 -7.75 -2.97
N PHE A 35 -2.45 -6.85 -3.88
CA PHE A 35 -1.13 -6.80 -4.51
C PHE A 35 -0.34 -5.68 -3.85
N VAL A 36 0.84 -6.02 -3.32
CA VAL A 36 1.71 -5.10 -2.59
C VAL A 36 2.94 -4.81 -3.44
N CYS A 37 3.06 -3.60 -3.94
CA CYS A 37 4.26 -3.12 -4.60
C CYS A 37 5.10 -2.27 -3.64
N THR A 38 6.39 -2.59 -3.53
CA THR A 38 7.34 -1.85 -2.71
C THR A 38 8.76 -1.99 -3.26
N ASP A 39 9.73 -1.37 -2.59
CA ASP A 39 11.15 -1.50 -2.89
C ASP A 39 11.83 -2.50 -1.93
N GLU A 40 13.02 -2.95 -2.33
CA GLU A 40 13.78 -3.98 -1.62
C GLU A 40 14.15 -3.56 -0.19
N ARG A 41 14.40 -2.26 0.02
CA ARG A 41 14.80 -1.73 1.34
C ARG A 41 13.64 -1.82 2.32
N PHE A 42 12.43 -1.42 1.91
CA PHE A 42 11.25 -1.56 2.78
C PHE A 42 10.80 -3.01 2.89
N ALA A 43 10.95 -3.80 1.83
CA ALA A 43 10.63 -5.22 1.82
C ALA A 43 11.40 -6.01 2.88
N ALA A 44 12.66 -5.65 3.11
CA ALA A 44 13.52 -6.27 4.12
C ALA A 44 13.21 -5.84 5.57
N THR A 45 12.22 -4.98 5.82
CA THR A 45 11.92 -4.46 7.17
C THR A 45 10.94 -5.32 7.95
N SER A 46 11.05 -5.30 9.28
CA SER A 46 10.06 -5.95 10.16
C SER A 46 8.68 -5.30 10.04
N GLN A 47 8.62 -4.01 9.69
CA GLN A 47 7.37 -3.27 9.53
C GLN A 47 6.53 -3.80 8.36
N LEU A 48 7.15 -4.16 7.23
CA LEU A 48 6.40 -4.82 6.16
C LEU A 48 5.96 -6.23 6.58
N ALA A 49 6.82 -6.99 7.26
CA ALA A 49 6.45 -8.30 7.78
C ALA A 49 5.24 -8.24 8.73
N GLU A 50 5.19 -7.25 9.64
CA GLU A 50 4.05 -6.96 10.51
C GLU A 50 2.77 -6.67 9.71
N ILE A 51 2.88 -5.86 8.65
CA ILE A 51 1.77 -5.52 7.76
C ILE A 51 1.22 -6.76 7.05
N LEU A 52 2.09 -7.57 6.44
CA LEU A 52 1.69 -8.77 5.71
C LEU A 52 1.04 -9.79 6.64
N ALA A 53 1.58 -9.97 7.85
CA ALA A 53 0.97 -10.82 8.88
C ALA A 53 -0.42 -10.30 9.28
N GLY A 54 -0.58 -8.99 9.45
CA GLY A 54 -1.88 -8.37 9.74
C GLY A 54 -2.91 -8.61 8.63
N LEU A 55 -2.50 -8.45 7.37
CA LEU A 55 -3.36 -8.71 6.20
C LEU A 55 -3.77 -10.19 6.13
N HIS A 56 -2.81 -11.10 6.29
CA HIS A 56 -3.06 -12.54 6.32
C HIS A 56 -4.04 -12.92 7.45
N ASN A 57 -3.84 -12.39 8.66
CA ASN A 57 -4.73 -12.63 9.81
C ASN A 57 -6.15 -12.08 9.60
N ALA A 58 -6.31 -11.07 8.75
CA ALA A 58 -7.61 -10.56 8.31
C ALA A 58 -8.21 -11.33 7.12
N ALA A 59 -7.64 -12.50 6.77
CA ALA A 59 -8.00 -13.33 5.63
C ALA A 59 -7.90 -12.58 4.28
N ILE A 60 -6.82 -11.81 4.12
CA ILE A 60 -6.47 -11.14 2.85
C ILE A 60 -5.22 -11.82 2.30
N GLU A 61 -5.38 -12.49 1.16
CA GLU A 61 -4.27 -13.06 0.39
C GLU A 61 -3.40 -11.93 -0.16
N THR A 62 -2.08 -12.07 -0.09
CA THR A 62 -1.13 -11.05 -0.56
C THR A 62 -0.18 -11.62 -1.60
N LEU A 63 0.06 -10.86 -2.67
CA LEU A 63 1.16 -11.08 -3.60
C LEU A 63 2.07 -9.84 -3.54
N VAL A 64 3.37 -10.06 -3.37
CA VAL A 64 4.35 -8.98 -3.16
C VAL A 64 5.28 -8.85 -4.36
N TYR A 65 5.45 -7.63 -4.85
CA TYR A 65 6.51 -7.22 -5.75
C TYR A 65 7.42 -6.21 -5.03
N ASP A 66 8.67 -6.57 -4.81
CA ASP A 66 9.63 -5.84 -3.96
C ASP A 66 10.75 -5.15 -4.75
N ARG A 67 10.66 -5.09 -6.08
CA ARG A 67 11.69 -4.52 -6.96
C ARG A 67 11.27 -3.18 -7.57
N THR A 68 10.42 -2.41 -6.88
CA THR A 68 10.05 -1.06 -7.35
C THR A 68 11.29 -0.17 -7.29
N LEU A 69 11.66 0.42 -8.43
CA LEU A 69 12.82 1.29 -8.52
C LEU A 69 12.48 2.72 -8.06
N PRO A 70 13.48 3.47 -7.55
CA PRO A 70 13.35 4.91 -7.30
C PRO A 70 12.86 5.66 -8.55
N ASP A 71 12.10 6.72 -8.34
CA ASP A 71 11.49 7.56 -9.40
C ASP A 71 10.52 6.83 -10.34
N VAL A 72 10.25 5.55 -10.09
CA VAL A 72 9.25 4.69 -10.76
C VAL A 72 9.29 4.84 -12.28
N PRO A 73 10.38 4.40 -12.95
CA PRO A 73 10.50 4.51 -14.40
C PRO A 73 9.29 3.89 -15.10
N ARG A 74 8.77 4.56 -16.13
CA ARG A 74 7.54 4.14 -16.84
C ARG A 74 7.55 2.65 -17.18
N ASP A 75 8.67 2.17 -17.73
CA ASP A 75 8.78 0.81 -18.24
C ASP A 75 8.87 -0.24 -17.12
N SER A 76 9.22 0.15 -15.89
CA SER A 76 9.26 -0.80 -14.76
C SER A 76 7.87 -1.23 -14.28
N VAL A 77 6.81 -0.52 -14.67
CA VAL A 77 5.42 -0.91 -14.33
C VAL A 77 5.07 -2.26 -14.96
N ALA A 78 5.57 -2.55 -16.16
CA ALA A 78 5.32 -3.82 -16.85
C ALA A 78 6.00 -5.03 -16.17
N ALA A 79 6.96 -4.80 -15.27
CA ALA A 79 7.55 -5.85 -14.44
C ALA A 79 6.75 -6.10 -13.14
N CYS A 80 5.82 -5.21 -12.81
CA CYS A 80 5.05 -5.17 -11.56
C CYS A 80 3.57 -5.56 -11.80
N ILE A 81 3.35 -6.71 -12.46
CA ILE A 81 2.03 -7.27 -12.81
C ILE A 81 1.91 -8.74 -12.45
#